data_AF-A0A7X3ZYL9-F1
#
_entry.id   AF-A0A7X3ZYL9-F1
#
_cell.length_a   1.000
_cell.length_b   1.000
_cell.length_c   1.000
_cell.angle_alpha   90.00
_cell.angle_beta   90.00
_cell.angle_gamma   90.00
#
_symmetry.space_group_name_H-M   'P 1'
#
loop_
_entity.id
_entity.type
_entity.pdbx_description
1 polymer ?
#
loop_
_entity_poly.entity_id
_entity_poly.type
_entity_poly.pdbx_seq_one_letter_code
_entity_poly.pdbx_strand_id
1 'polypeptide(L)'
;MDGFRVTHDLDALRGDAFGGATSMLVALPVALGFGIASGMGAAAGLYGAIAVAFRAWVFGKRSFDPMPEFGLMAGSFRDPG
;
A
#
# COMPACT_ATOMS: atom_id res chain seq x y z
N MET A 1 -18.71 11.41 -22.77
CA MET A 1 -19.65 10.59 -21.98
C MET A 1 -18.82 9.52 -21.33
N ASP A 2 -18.52 9.73 -20.06
CA ASP A 2 -17.46 9.05 -19.33
C ASP A 2 -17.86 7.61 -19.02
N GLY A 3 -17.56 6.70 -19.94
CA GLY A 3 -17.52 5.25 -19.71
C GLY A 3 -16.30 4.86 -18.87
N PHE A 4 -16.01 5.67 -17.84
CA PHE A 4 -14.82 5.66 -17.02
C PHE A 4 -15.15 4.97 -15.69
N ARG A 5 -14.52 3.81 -15.49
CA ARG A 5 -14.09 3.32 -14.17
C ARG A 5 -15.20 3.10 -13.12
N VAL A 6 -16.08 2.13 -13.37
CA VAL A 6 -16.88 1.51 -12.29
C VAL A 6 -16.58 0.01 -12.15
N THR A 7 -16.17 -0.65 -13.24
CA THR A 7 -15.80 -2.07 -13.21
C THR A 7 -14.46 -2.33 -12.53
N HIS A 8 -13.44 -1.50 -12.81
CA HIS A 8 -12.12 -1.61 -12.19
C HIS A 8 -12.10 -1.27 -10.69
N ASP A 9 -12.99 -0.40 -10.20
CA ASP A 9 -13.06 -0.07 -8.78
C ASP A 9 -13.53 -1.26 -7.95
N LEU A 10 -14.46 -2.08 -8.46
CA LEU A 10 -14.90 -3.29 -7.77
C LEU A 10 -13.81 -4.38 -7.77
N ASP A 11 -13.08 -4.52 -8.88
CA ASP A 11 -11.94 -5.44 -8.97
C ASP A 11 -10.73 -4.97 -8.15
N ALA A 12 -10.48 -3.65 -8.10
CA ALA A 12 -9.46 -3.04 -7.25
C ALA A 12 -9.83 -3.16 -5.78
N LEU A 13 -11.09 -2.92 -5.40
CA LEU A 13 -11.59 -3.15 -4.04
C LEU A 13 -11.43 -4.61 -3.63
N ARG A 14 -11.68 -5.55 -4.54
CA ARG A 14 -11.42 -6.98 -4.30
C ARG A 14 -9.92 -7.25 -4.13
N GLY A 15 -9.08 -6.71 -5.01
CA GLY A 15 -7.63 -6.84 -4.95
C GLY A 15 -7.02 -6.25 -3.67
N ASP A 16 -7.45 -5.05 -3.28
CA ASP A 16 -7.02 -4.34 -2.08
C ASP A 16 -7.52 -5.02 -0.80
N ALA A 17 -8.71 -5.63 -0.82
CA ALA A 17 -9.21 -6.42 0.31
C ALA A 17 -8.37 -7.69 0.54
N PHE A 18 -8.06 -8.45 -0.52
CA PHE A 18 -7.19 -9.63 -0.41
C PHE A 18 -5.73 -9.25 -0.10
N GLY A 19 -5.24 -8.14 -0.66
CA GLY A 19 -3.93 -7.57 -0.35
C GLY A 19 -3.82 -7.09 1.09
N GLY A 20 -4.87 -6.45 1.61
CA GLY A 20 -5.00 -6.02 3.01
C GLY A 20 -5.04 -7.20 3.98
N ALA A 21 -5.81 -8.24 3.67
CA ALA A 21 -5.90 -9.45 4.51
C ALA A 21 -4.55 -10.18 4.60
N THR A 22 -3.88 -10.37 3.46
CA THR A 22 -2.58 -11.05 3.41
C THR A 22 -1.50 -10.26 4.15
N SER A 23 -1.46 -8.95 3.95
CA SER A 23 -0.50 -8.08 4.64
C SER A 23 -0.75 -8.02 6.15
N MET A 24 -2.01 -8.02 6.61
CA MET A 24 -2.33 -8.16 8.03
C MET A 24 -1.78 -9.46 8.62
N LEU A 25 -1.97 -10.58 7.92
CA LEU A 25 -1.54 -11.89 8.40
C LEU A 25 -0.02 -11.99 8.54
N VAL A 26 0.75 -11.35 7.65
CA VAL A 26 2.22 -11.32 7.70
C VAL A 26 2.72 -10.27 8.71
N ALA A 27 2.07 -9.11 8.80
CA ALA A 27 2.49 -8.03 9.70
C ALA A 27 2.23 -8.33 11.18
N LEU A 28 1.15 -9.05 11.49
CA LEU A 28 0.78 -9.40 12.86
C LEU A 28 1.87 -10.19 13.61
N PRO A 29 2.38 -11.34 13.11
CA PRO A 29 3.45 -12.08 13.80
C PRO A 29 4.76 -11.29 13.83
N VAL A 30 5.07 -10.48 12.81
CA VAL A 30 6.25 -9.59 12.81
C VAL A 30 6.15 -8.55 13.92
N ALA A 31 4.99 -7.95 14.13
CA ALA A 31 4.76 -6.97 15.20
C ALA A 31 4.87 -7.60 16.60
N LEU A 32 4.28 -8.79 16.80
CA LEU A 32 4.40 -9.52 18.07
C LEU A 32 5.84 -9.96 18.34
N GLY A 33 6.53 -10.50 17.32
CA GLY A 33 7.93 -10.92 17.42
C GLY A 33 8.87 -9.75 17.73
N PHE A 34 8.66 -8.59 17.09
CA PHE A 34 9.39 -7.36 17.39
C PHE A 34 9.13 -6.87 18.83
N GLY A 35 7.88 -6.95 19.31
CA GLY A 35 7.52 -6.59 20.69
C GLY A 35 8.18 -7.49 21.74
N ILE A 36 8.31 -8.79 21.48
CA ILE A 36 8.99 -9.73 22.37
C ILE A 36 10.51 -9.51 22.32
N ALA A 37 11.09 -9.36 21.13
CA ALA A 37 12.53 -9.15 20.95
C ALA A 37 13.04 -7.84 21.58
N SER A 38 12.18 -6.81 21.65
CA SER A 38 12.50 -5.54 22.31
C SER A 38 12.37 -5.58 23.85
N GLY A 39 11.96 -6.71 24.43
CA GLY A 39 11.88 -6.89 25.88
C GLY A 39 10.67 -6.24 26.56
N MET A 40 9.81 -5.55 25.80
CA MET A 40 8.58 -4.92 26.32
C MET A 40 7.35 -5.85 26.25
N GLY A 41 7.46 -6.99 25.55
CA GLY A 41 6.42 -8.01 25.45
C GLY A 41 5.53 -7.86 24.21
N ALA A 42 4.79 -8.93 23.90
CA ALA A 42 3.94 -9.00 22.71
C ALA A 42 2.86 -7.90 22.66
N ALA A 43 2.32 -7.52 23.81
CA ALA A 43 1.34 -6.45 23.91
C ALA A 43 1.91 -5.10 23.45
N ALA A 44 3.15 -4.77 23.84
CA ALA A 44 3.81 -3.53 23.41
C ALA A 44 4.04 -3.50 21.90
N GLY A 45 4.36 -4.65 21.29
CA GLY A 45 4.46 -4.79 19.83
C GLY A 45 3.12 -4.54 19.12
N LEU A 46 2.02 -5.04 19.67
CA LEU A 46 0.67 -4.81 19.12
C LEU A 46 0.25 -3.34 19.26
N TYR A 47 0.49 -2.71 20.40
CA TYR A 47 0.24 -1.28 20.58
C TYR A 47 1.09 -0.42 19.63
N GLY A 48 2.36 -0.80 19.43
CA GLY A 48 3.24 -0.16 18.45
C GLY A 48 2.70 -0.28 17.03
N ALA A 49 2.23 -1.45 16.62
CA ALA A 49 1.64 -1.67 15.30
C ALA A 49 0.36 -0.83 15.09
N ILE A 50 -0.52 -0.75 16.09
CA ILE A 50 -1.72 0.08 16.04
C ILE A 50 -1.35 1.57 15.93
N ALA A 51 -0.37 2.04 16.71
CA ALA A 51 0.09 3.43 16.67
C ALA A 51 0.69 3.80 15.30
N VAL A 52 1.47 2.90 14.68
CA VAL A 52 2.05 3.09 13.35
C VAL A 52 0.97 3.07 12.26
N ALA A 53 0.02 2.15 12.33
CA ALA A 53 -1.11 2.10 11.38
C ALA A 53 -1.97 3.36 11.45
N PHE A 54 -2.26 3.84 12.67
CA PHE A 54 -2.97 5.10 12.88
C PHE A 54 -2.17 6.29 12.34
N ARG A 55 -0.86 6.37 12.62
CA ARG A 55 0.03 7.40 12.08
C ARG A 55 0.04 7.40 10.55
N ALA A 56 0.10 6.20 9.95
CA ALA A 56 0.09 6.03 8.50
C ALA A 56 -1.26 6.45 7.89
N TRP A 57 -2.37 6.16 8.55
CA TRP A 57 -3.70 6.58 8.08
C TRP A 57 -3.89 8.10 8.18
N VAL A 58 -3.43 8.73 9.27
CA VAL A 58 -3.56 10.17 9.49
C VAL A 58 -2.65 10.99 8.56
N PHE A 59 -1.42 10.53 8.30
CA PHE A 59 -0.41 11.30 7.57
C PHE A 59 0.02 10.72 6.21
N GLY A 60 -0.49 9.55 5.81
CA GLY A 60 -0.09 8.85 4.58
C GLY A 60 -0.75 9.43 3.34
N LYS A 61 -0.20 10.53 2.81
CA LYS A 61 -0.49 11.03 1.46
C LYS A 61 0.76 10.76 0.61
N ARG A 62 0.69 9.84 -0.36
CA ARG A 62 1.72 9.72 -1.41
C ARG A 62 1.05 9.95 -2.76
N SER A 63 1.08 11.19 -3.22
CA SER A 63 0.89 11.52 -4.64
C SER A 63 2.13 11.04 -5.37
N PHE A 64 2.06 9.83 -5.92
CA PHE A 64 3.04 9.39 -6.89
C PHE A 64 2.65 10.02 -8.22
N ASP A 65 3.15 11.22 -8.47
CA ASP A 65 3.07 11.83 -9.79
C ASP A 65 4.19 11.23 -10.66
N PRO A 66 3.89 10.42 -11.68
CA PRO A 66 4.91 9.94 -12.60
C PRO A 66 5.48 11.13 -13.35
N MET A 67 6.81 11.18 -13.44
CA MET A 67 7.51 12.31 -14.06
C MET A 67 7.14 12.43 -15.55
N PRO A 68 6.83 13.65 -16.04
CA PRO A 68 6.25 13.87 -17.37
C PRO A 68 7.16 13.43 -18.52
N GLU A 69 8.48 13.43 -18.34
CA GLU A 69 9.42 13.02 -19.40
C GLU A 69 9.39 11.52 -19.73
N PHE A 70 8.98 10.66 -18.80
CA PHE A 70 8.87 9.22 -19.09
C PHE A 70 7.78 8.94 -20.14
N GLY A 71 6.70 9.73 -20.15
CA GLY A 71 5.67 9.68 -21.17
C GLY A 71 6.14 10.15 -22.54
N LEU A 72 7.03 11.15 -22.59
CA LEU A 72 7.66 11.62 -23.82
C LEU A 72 8.64 10.59 -24.40
N MET A 73 9.41 9.90 -23.55
CA MET A 73 10.33 8.86 -24.01
C MET A 73 9.58 7.64 -24.58
N ALA A 74 8.50 7.19 -23.95
CA ALA A 74 7.71 6.04 -24.41
C ALA A 74 7.02 6.28 -25.77
N GLY A 75 6.69 7.53 -26.12
CA GLY A 75 6.16 7.89 -27.43
C GLY A 75 7.22 7.85 -28.56
N SER A 76 8.48 8.17 -28.25
CA SER A 76 9.57 8.21 -29.24
C SER A 76 10.01 6.83 -29.74
N PHE A 77 9.67 5.75 -29.04
CA PHE A 77 9.93 4.36 -29.47
C PHE A 77 8.76 3.74 -30.25
N ARG A 78 7.69 4.50 -30.51
CA ARG A 78 6.51 4.05 -31.26
C ARG A 78 6.48 4.56 -32.71
N ASP A 79 7.64 4.68 -33.35
CA ASP A 79 7.73 4.89 -34.80
C ASP A 79 8.82 3.98 -35.41
N PRO A 80 8.44 2.81 -35.95
CA PRO A 80 9.29 2.00 -36.81
C PRO A 80 8.98 2.35 -38.28
N GLY A 81 9.53 3.47 -38.73
CA GLY A 81 9.65 3.83 -40.15
C GLY A 81 10.98 3.37 -40.72
#